data_AF-A0A6C0HU73-F1
#
_entry.id   AF-A0A6C0HU73-F1
#
_cell.length_a   1.000
_cell.length_b   1.000
_cell.length_c   1.000
_cell.angle_alpha   90.00
_cell.angle_beta   90.00
_cell.angle_gamma   90.00
#
_symmetry.space_group_name_H-M   'P 1'
#
loop_
_entity.id
_entity.type
_entity.pdbx_description
1 polymer ?
#
loop_
_entity_poly.entity_id
_entity_poly.type
_entity_poly.pdbx_seq_one_letter_code
_entity_poly.pdbx_strand_id
1 'polypeptide(L)'
;MMDFDILNSFPRVELCYEKVIHNKVSKNCMLIPYGIKCFLWFTIHNQTKTCFLLEIQNKKIDKIYPIGVFYDPSLCKGRGTVLYGTIFMNYRYKLKMITIEDIYYKNTLIEKTFDERMNIILHLFKEEKIKSNKIMIGLPIVMNPMNIGKTDEYDNDYKVQYVQYVEDKIIKIPFKIFEKSEKKDNQTFMVSFSGQTEIYHLSDPKTSKYIDIAFIPSYTLSLKMKKIFCDNVKEIENYEDSDDEDMVYKSEVLMDCKFNFKFQKWVPIDVHS
;
A
#
# COMPACT_ATOMS: atom_id res chain seq x y z
N MET A 1 -8.15 -30.72 8.09
CA MET A 1 -6.70 -30.68 7.81
C MET A 1 -6.51 -31.56 6.59
N MET A 2 -6.15 -30.98 5.45
CA MET A 2 -6.12 -31.71 4.16
C MET A 2 -4.84 -32.53 4.06
N ASP A 3 -4.91 -33.70 3.43
CA ASP A 3 -3.78 -34.63 3.30
C ASP A 3 -2.60 -33.98 2.58
N PHE A 4 -1.43 -33.98 3.24
CA PHE A 4 -0.15 -33.62 2.62
C PHE A 4 0.18 -34.50 1.40
N ASP A 5 -0.48 -35.65 1.23
CA ASP A 5 -0.31 -36.56 0.12
C ASP A 5 -0.57 -35.93 -1.26
N ILE A 6 -1.45 -34.91 -1.33
CA ILE A 6 -1.69 -34.20 -2.58
C ILE A 6 -0.43 -33.47 -3.08
N LEU A 7 0.50 -33.08 -2.18
CA LEU A 7 1.74 -32.43 -2.56
C LEU A 7 2.67 -33.34 -3.36
N ASN A 8 2.52 -34.67 -3.26
CA ASN A 8 3.27 -35.59 -4.11
C ASN A 8 2.91 -35.41 -5.59
N SER A 9 1.71 -34.92 -5.89
CA SER A 9 1.27 -34.60 -7.25
C SER A 9 1.52 -33.15 -7.66
N PHE A 10 1.95 -32.29 -6.74
CA PHE A 10 2.33 -30.91 -7.04
C PHE A 10 3.59 -30.89 -7.93
N PRO A 11 3.60 -30.15 -9.05
CA PRO A 11 4.78 -30.07 -9.91
C PRO A 11 6.01 -29.57 -9.16
N ARG A 12 7.20 -30.09 -9.49
CA ARG A 12 8.46 -29.52 -8.97
C ARG A 12 8.65 -28.14 -9.58
N VAL A 13 8.56 -27.12 -8.73
CA VAL A 13 8.76 -25.72 -9.09
C VAL A 13 9.95 -25.20 -8.31
N GLU A 14 11.00 -24.78 -9.01
CA GLU A 14 12.12 -24.04 -8.40
C GLU A 14 11.78 -22.56 -8.41
N LEU A 15 11.70 -21.96 -7.22
CA LEU A 15 11.58 -20.51 -7.11
C LEU A 15 12.88 -19.88 -7.61
N CYS A 16 12.81 -19.09 -8.68
CA CYS A 16 13.95 -18.32 -9.15
C CYS A 16 14.33 -17.29 -8.08
N TYR A 17 15.45 -17.53 -7.40
CA TYR A 17 16.01 -16.58 -6.44
C TYR A 17 16.85 -15.51 -7.15
N GLU A 18 16.78 -14.30 -6.60
CA GLU A 18 17.33 -13.05 -7.14
C GLU A 18 18.85 -13.08 -7.35
N LYS A 19 19.30 -12.30 -8.33
CA LYS A 19 20.66 -11.74 -8.36
C LYS A 19 20.53 -10.22 -8.26
N VAL A 20 21.16 -9.61 -7.27
CA VAL A 20 21.35 -8.16 -7.22
C VAL A 20 22.34 -7.81 -8.33
N ILE A 21 21.91 -7.06 -9.34
CA ILE A 21 22.79 -6.48 -10.33
C ILE A 21 22.69 -4.97 -10.21
N HIS A 22 23.84 -4.33 -10.04
CA HIS A 22 23.98 -2.90 -10.09
C HIS A 22 24.03 -2.44 -11.57
N ASN A 23 23.30 -1.35 -11.87
CA ASN A 23 23.49 -0.45 -13.02
C ASN A 23 22.81 -0.76 -14.38
N LYS A 24 21.54 -1.19 -14.41
CA LYS A 24 20.68 -0.99 -15.60
C LYS A 24 19.28 -0.50 -15.22
N VAL A 25 18.80 0.51 -15.96
CA VAL A 25 17.48 1.12 -15.78
C VAL A 25 16.49 0.34 -16.65
N SER A 26 15.74 -0.58 -16.05
CA SER A 26 14.65 -1.27 -16.76
C SER A 26 13.51 -0.31 -17.09
N LYS A 27 12.82 -0.57 -18.20
CA LYS A 27 11.73 0.28 -18.70
C LYS A 27 10.50 0.25 -17.79
N ASN A 28 10.23 -0.90 -17.16
CA ASN A 28 9.05 -1.12 -16.32
C ASN A 28 9.41 -1.92 -15.07
N CYS A 29 8.66 -1.70 -14.00
CA CYS A 29 8.75 -2.47 -12.77
C CYS A 29 7.36 -2.87 -12.27
N MET A 30 7.29 -3.98 -11.52
CA MET A 30 6.11 -4.42 -10.82
C MET A 30 6.18 -4.04 -9.34
N LEU A 31 5.11 -3.47 -8.80
CA LEU A 31 4.97 -3.25 -7.37
C LEU A 31 4.45 -4.54 -6.72
N ILE A 32 5.23 -5.11 -5.81
CA ILE A 32 4.86 -6.37 -5.15
C ILE A 32 4.38 -6.08 -3.73
N PRO A 33 3.16 -6.49 -3.36
CA PRO A 33 2.60 -6.20 -2.05
C PRO A 33 3.35 -6.92 -0.93
N TYR A 34 3.28 -6.33 0.27
CA TYR A 34 3.59 -6.99 1.53
C TYR A 34 2.49 -7.99 1.85
N GLY A 35 2.86 -9.26 1.93
CA GLY A 35 1.89 -10.31 2.11
C GLY A 35 2.49 -11.72 2.12
N ILE A 36 1.62 -12.71 2.13
CA ILE A 36 1.98 -14.13 2.16
C ILE A 36 2.18 -14.60 0.72
N LYS A 37 3.36 -15.14 0.41
CA LYS A 37 3.60 -15.75 -0.90
C LYS A 37 2.77 -17.00 -1.06
N CYS A 38 2.28 -17.26 -2.27
CA CYS A 38 1.43 -18.41 -2.51
C CYS A 38 1.56 -18.97 -3.92
N PHE A 39 1.16 -20.24 -4.07
CA PHE A 39 0.77 -20.80 -5.36
C PHE A 39 -0.75 -20.92 -5.46
N LEU A 40 -1.27 -20.65 -6.65
CA LEU A 40 -2.58 -21.12 -7.07
C LEU A 40 -2.38 -22.30 -8.00
N TRP A 41 -2.95 -23.44 -7.63
CA TRP A 41 -2.81 -24.68 -8.38
C TRP A 41 -4.16 -25.21 -8.82
N PHE A 42 -4.40 -25.16 -10.11
CA PHE A 42 -5.59 -25.71 -10.75
C PHE A 42 -5.30 -27.14 -11.16
N THR A 43 -5.98 -28.12 -10.58
CA THR A 43 -5.70 -29.54 -10.83
C THR A 43 -6.96 -30.41 -10.70
N ILE A 44 -6.83 -31.69 -11.02
CA ILE A 44 -7.85 -32.70 -10.74
C ILE A 44 -7.45 -33.42 -9.45
N HIS A 45 -8.28 -33.33 -8.42
CA HIS A 45 -8.12 -34.05 -7.16
C HIS A 45 -9.38 -34.86 -6.88
N ASN A 46 -9.24 -36.17 -6.61
CA ASN A 46 -10.34 -37.10 -6.39
C ASN A 46 -11.43 -37.00 -7.48
N GLN A 47 -11.01 -36.97 -8.76
CA GLN A 47 -11.88 -36.84 -9.94
C GLN A 47 -12.64 -35.49 -10.05
N THR A 48 -12.37 -34.54 -9.15
CA THR A 48 -12.96 -33.20 -9.17
C THR A 48 -11.93 -32.17 -9.60
N LYS A 49 -12.35 -31.18 -10.40
CA LYS A 49 -11.48 -30.05 -10.75
C LYS A 49 -11.47 -29.09 -9.56
N THR A 50 -10.29 -28.77 -9.05
CA THR A 50 -10.13 -27.97 -7.84
C THR A 50 -9.01 -26.96 -8.03
N CYS A 51 -9.21 -25.75 -7.49
CA CYS A 51 -8.16 -24.76 -7.31
C CYS A 51 -7.69 -24.81 -5.86
N PHE A 52 -6.42 -25.11 -5.64
CA PHE A 52 -5.77 -25.06 -4.34
C PHE A 52 -5.00 -23.75 -4.18
N LEU A 53 -5.12 -23.15 -3.00
CA LEU A 53 -4.23 -22.10 -2.55
C LEU A 53 -3.19 -22.72 -1.61
N LEU A 54 -1.92 -22.56 -1.97
CA LEU A 54 -0.78 -23.08 -1.21
C LEU A 54 -0.01 -21.89 -0.65
N GLU A 55 -0.06 -21.67 0.66
CA GLU A 55 0.70 -20.60 1.32
C GLU A 55 2.15 -21.03 1.50
N ILE A 56 3.08 -20.12 1.24
CA ILE A 56 4.52 -20.35 1.29
C ILE A 56 5.10 -19.56 2.45
N GLN A 57 5.76 -20.27 3.37
CA GLN A 57 6.50 -19.68 4.48
C GLN A 57 7.90 -20.29 4.51
N ASN A 58 8.92 -19.47 4.74
CA ASN A 58 10.32 -19.91 4.78
C ASN A 58 10.73 -20.79 3.58
N LYS A 59 10.27 -20.42 2.38
CA LYS A 59 10.53 -21.13 1.10
C LYS A 59 9.94 -22.53 1.00
N LYS A 60 9.01 -22.90 1.89
CA LYS A 60 8.30 -24.18 1.88
C LYS A 60 6.80 -23.94 1.86
N ILE A 61 6.06 -24.90 1.31
CA ILE A 61 4.60 -24.90 1.40
C ILE A 61 4.23 -25.20 2.86
N ASP A 62 3.55 -24.24 3.49
CA ASP A 62 3.14 -24.32 4.90
C ASP A 62 1.69 -24.82 5.02
N LYS A 63 0.79 -24.24 4.21
CA LYS A 63 -0.64 -24.57 4.22
C LYS A 63 -1.14 -24.81 2.81
N ILE A 64 -2.09 -25.73 2.69
CA ILE A 64 -2.84 -26.00 1.48
C ILE A 64 -4.33 -26.06 1.80
N TYR A 65 -5.14 -25.37 1.01
CA TYR A 65 -6.59 -25.43 1.13
C TYR A 65 -7.27 -25.14 -0.21
N PRO A 66 -8.43 -25.77 -0.48
CA PRO A 66 -9.18 -25.51 -1.70
C PRO A 66 -9.84 -24.15 -1.60
N ILE A 67 -9.91 -23.43 -2.73
CA ILE A 67 -10.57 -22.13 -2.81
C ILE A 67 -11.64 -22.11 -3.91
N GLY A 68 -12.72 -21.38 -3.64
CA GLY A 68 -13.81 -21.16 -4.59
C GLY A 68 -13.43 -20.10 -5.62
N VAL A 69 -13.03 -20.56 -6.81
CA VAL A 69 -12.67 -19.72 -7.95
C VAL A 69 -13.40 -20.28 -9.17
N PHE A 70 -14.00 -19.40 -9.97
CA PHE A 70 -14.48 -19.73 -11.31
C PHE A 70 -13.29 -19.73 -12.26
N TYR A 71 -13.11 -20.80 -13.01
CA TYR A 71 -12.01 -20.89 -13.95
C TYR A 71 -12.34 -21.81 -15.12
N ASP A 72 -11.59 -21.63 -16.21
CA ASP A 72 -11.68 -22.52 -17.36
C ASP A 72 -11.13 -23.92 -16.99
N PRO A 73 -11.93 -24.99 -17.14
CA PRO A 73 -11.51 -26.36 -16.84
C PRO A 73 -10.23 -26.82 -17.54
N SER A 74 -9.85 -26.20 -18.65
CA SER A 74 -8.60 -26.48 -19.37
C SER A 74 -7.35 -26.20 -18.53
N LEU A 75 -7.44 -25.37 -17.48
CA LEU A 75 -6.34 -25.13 -16.54
C LEU A 75 -5.98 -26.36 -15.71
N CYS A 76 -6.89 -27.32 -15.57
CA CYS A 76 -6.67 -28.55 -14.80
C CYS A 76 -6.12 -29.72 -15.63
N LYS A 77 -5.80 -29.52 -16.93
CA LYS A 77 -5.31 -30.60 -17.79
C LYS A 77 -3.92 -31.09 -17.34
N GLY A 78 -3.67 -32.40 -17.47
CA GLY A 78 -2.40 -33.00 -17.05
C GLY A 78 -2.13 -32.82 -15.55
N ARG A 79 -0.96 -32.29 -15.20
CA ARG A 79 -0.64 -31.89 -13.80
C ARG A 79 -1.18 -30.50 -13.42
N GLY A 80 -1.96 -29.88 -14.30
CA GLY A 80 -2.66 -28.64 -14.03
C GLY A 80 -1.92 -27.38 -14.42
N THR A 81 -2.26 -26.28 -13.76
CA THR A 81 -1.65 -24.95 -13.93
C THR A 81 -1.22 -24.40 -12.58
N VAL A 82 0.01 -23.91 -12.47
CA VAL A 82 0.59 -23.35 -11.25
C VAL A 82 0.95 -21.88 -11.48
N LEU A 83 0.18 -20.99 -10.86
CA LEU A 83 0.46 -19.56 -10.78
C LEU A 83 1.13 -19.23 -9.45
N TYR A 84 2.03 -18.26 -9.45
CA TYR A 84 2.70 -17.76 -8.26
C TYR A 84 2.31 -16.31 -8.00
N GLY A 85 2.19 -15.95 -6.73
CA GLY A 85 1.75 -14.60 -6.37
C GLY A 85 1.88 -14.28 -4.89
N THR A 86 1.19 -13.21 -4.52
CA THR A 86 1.09 -12.73 -3.13
C THR A 86 -0.34 -12.53 -2.71
N ILE A 87 -0.67 -13.07 -1.55
CA ILE A 87 -1.87 -12.78 -0.81
C ILE A 87 -1.65 -11.50 0.02
N PHE A 88 -2.49 -10.49 -0.16
CA PHE A 88 -2.39 -9.24 0.57
C PHE A 88 -3.77 -8.66 0.91
N MET A 89 -3.79 -7.70 1.83
CA MET A 89 -4.99 -6.91 2.13
C MET A 89 -4.96 -5.66 1.27
N ASN A 90 -5.99 -5.45 0.45
CA ASN A 90 -6.19 -4.18 -0.23
C ASN A 90 -6.88 -3.21 0.73
N TYR A 91 -6.24 -2.08 1.04
CA TYR A 91 -6.74 -1.15 2.04
C TYR A 91 -7.94 -0.34 1.56
N ARG A 92 -8.00 -0.04 0.26
CA ARG A 92 -9.10 0.70 -0.37
C ARG A 92 -10.41 -0.06 -0.31
N TYR A 93 -10.40 -1.32 -0.72
CA TYR A 93 -11.59 -2.18 -0.74
C TYR A 93 -11.80 -2.95 0.56
N LYS A 94 -10.80 -2.97 1.45
CA LYS A 94 -10.80 -3.77 2.69
C LYS A 94 -11.04 -5.26 2.42
N LEU A 95 -10.46 -5.77 1.34
CA LEU A 95 -10.63 -7.16 0.88
C LEU A 95 -9.29 -7.85 0.71
N LYS A 96 -9.28 -9.16 1.00
CA LYS A 96 -8.15 -10.05 0.72
C LYS A 96 -8.06 -10.29 -0.78
N MET A 97 -6.88 -10.02 -1.34
CA MET A 97 -6.59 -10.13 -2.77
C MET A 97 -5.38 -11.03 -3.02
N ILE A 98 -5.26 -11.52 -4.25
CA ILE A 98 -4.08 -12.22 -4.74
C ILE A 98 -3.58 -11.53 -6.01
N THR A 99 -2.33 -11.05 -6.01
CA THR A 99 -1.64 -10.59 -7.22
C THR A 99 -0.83 -11.72 -7.81
N ILE A 100 -1.03 -12.01 -9.10
CA ILE A 100 -0.31 -13.05 -9.84
C ILE A 100 0.95 -12.48 -10.48
N GLU A 101 2.10 -12.93 -10.00
CA GLU A 101 3.43 -12.42 -10.36
C GLU A 101 4.12 -13.26 -11.43
N ASP A 102 3.83 -14.56 -11.47
CA ASP A 102 4.49 -15.50 -12.37
C ASP A 102 3.65 -16.76 -12.63
N ILE A 103 4.06 -17.55 -13.61
CA ILE A 103 3.47 -18.84 -13.95
C ILE A 103 4.58 -19.87 -14.19
N TYR A 104 4.54 -20.99 -13.49
CA TYR A 104 5.61 -22.00 -13.56
C TYR A 104 5.20 -23.22 -14.37
N TYR A 105 3.90 -23.54 -14.39
CA TYR A 105 3.41 -24.78 -14.98
C TYR A 105 2.07 -24.53 -15.66
N LYS A 106 1.88 -25.07 -16.86
CA LYS A 106 0.60 -25.12 -17.58
C LYS A 106 0.61 -26.36 -18.47
N ASN A 107 0.05 -27.46 -17.98
CA ASN A 107 0.16 -28.82 -18.53
C ASN A 107 1.59 -29.40 -18.50
N THR A 108 2.60 -28.57 -18.80
CA THR A 108 4.04 -28.84 -18.72
C THR A 108 4.75 -27.71 -17.98
N LEU A 109 6.02 -27.93 -17.61
CA LEU A 109 6.91 -26.89 -17.11
C LEU A 109 7.04 -25.78 -18.17
N ILE A 110 7.03 -24.51 -17.72
CA ILE A 110 7.17 -23.37 -18.61
C ILE A 110 8.62 -22.88 -18.59
N GLU A 111 9.40 -23.33 -19.57
CA GLU A 111 10.78 -22.87 -19.81
C GLU A 111 10.77 -21.67 -20.77
N LYS A 112 10.17 -20.56 -20.31
CA LYS A 112 10.02 -19.34 -21.11
C LYS A 112 10.58 -18.12 -20.40
N THR A 113 10.89 -17.09 -21.19
CA THR A 113 11.29 -15.76 -20.70
C THR A 113 10.17 -15.15 -19.86
N PHE A 114 10.52 -14.21 -18.98
CA PHE A 114 9.51 -13.53 -18.16
C PHE A 114 8.40 -12.88 -19.01
N ASP A 115 8.76 -12.22 -20.12
CA ASP A 115 7.78 -11.53 -20.98
C ASP A 115 6.79 -12.52 -21.60
N GLU A 116 7.28 -13.66 -22.06
CA GLU A 116 6.41 -14.73 -22.57
C GLU A 116 5.51 -15.31 -21.47
N ARG A 117 6.02 -15.49 -20.25
CA ARG A 117 5.23 -15.93 -19.10
C ARG A 117 4.16 -14.91 -18.73
N MET A 118 4.50 -13.63 -18.72
CA MET A 118 3.56 -12.53 -18.47
C MET A 118 2.48 -12.45 -19.55
N ASN A 119 2.84 -12.65 -20.82
CA ASN A 119 1.86 -12.73 -21.92
C ASN A 119 0.87 -13.89 -21.73
N ILE A 120 1.34 -15.05 -21.23
CA ILE A 120 0.44 -16.16 -20.88
C ILE A 120 -0.51 -15.74 -19.77
N ILE A 121 -0.02 -15.10 -18.70
CA ILE A 121 -0.84 -14.63 -17.59
C ILE A 121 -1.88 -13.63 -18.10
N LEU A 122 -1.47 -12.60 -18.84
CA LEU A 122 -2.36 -11.59 -19.43
C LEU A 122 -3.47 -12.24 -20.26
N HIS A 123 -3.15 -13.26 -21.05
CA HIS A 123 -4.13 -14.01 -21.84
C HIS A 123 -5.13 -14.76 -20.97
N LEU A 124 -4.72 -15.33 -19.83
CA LEU A 124 -5.63 -15.99 -18.89
C LEU A 124 -6.66 -15.01 -18.30
N PHE A 125 -6.25 -13.77 -18.00
CA PHE A 125 -7.15 -12.76 -17.46
C PHE A 125 -8.04 -12.12 -18.55
N LYS A 126 -7.48 -11.83 -19.73
CA LYS A 126 -8.25 -11.24 -20.85
C LYS A 126 -9.36 -12.16 -21.35
N GLU A 127 -9.13 -13.47 -21.38
CA GLU A 127 -10.14 -14.46 -21.75
C GLU A 127 -11.07 -14.83 -20.58
N GLU A 128 -10.99 -14.11 -19.45
CA GLU A 128 -11.81 -14.36 -18.26
C GLU A 128 -11.70 -15.79 -17.71
N LYS A 129 -10.58 -16.47 -17.96
CA LYS A 129 -10.37 -17.87 -17.54
C LYS A 129 -10.22 -18.04 -16.03
N ILE A 130 -10.15 -16.95 -15.28
CA ILE A 130 -10.08 -16.92 -13.82
C ILE A 130 -10.94 -15.75 -13.31
N LYS A 131 -11.95 -16.04 -12.49
CA LYS A 131 -12.77 -15.10 -11.72
C LYS A 131 -13.00 -15.66 -10.33
N SER A 132 -13.08 -14.84 -9.30
CA SER A 132 -13.44 -15.35 -7.96
C SER A 132 -14.37 -14.38 -7.26
N ASN A 133 -15.37 -14.95 -6.58
CA ASN A 133 -16.36 -14.19 -5.83
C ASN A 133 -15.97 -13.97 -4.37
N LYS A 134 -14.95 -14.67 -3.85
CA LYS A 134 -14.53 -14.59 -2.43
C LYS A 134 -13.15 -13.96 -2.23
N ILE A 135 -12.22 -14.18 -3.16
CA ILE A 135 -10.86 -13.64 -3.09
C ILE A 135 -10.55 -13.03 -4.45
N MET A 136 -10.41 -11.71 -4.56
CA MET A 136 -10.14 -11.09 -5.85
C MET A 136 -8.72 -11.43 -6.31
N ILE A 137 -8.61 -12.07 -7.48
CA ILE A 137 -7.35 -12.43 -8.10
C ILE A 137 -7.10 -11.43 -9.22
N GLY A 138 -5.90 -10.84 -9.27
CA GLY A 138 -5.56 -9.81 -10.24
C GLY A 138 -4.08 -9.81 -10.60
N LEU A 139 -3.70 -8.81 -11.39
CA LEU A 139 -2.32 -8.59 -11.82
C LEU A 139 -1.63 -7.57 -10.90
N PRO A 140 -0.29 -7.64 -10.76
CA PRO A 140 0.47 -6.61 -10.07
C PRO A 140 0.39 -5.28 -10.82
N ILE A 141 0.62 -4.19 -10.09
CA ILE A 141 0.72 -2.87 -10.69
C ILE A 141 2.04 -2.79 -11.44
N VAL A 142 1.99 -2.55 -12.74
CA VAL A 142 3.16 -2.38 -13.60
C VAL A 142 3.27 -0.90 -13.98
N MET A 143 4.43 -0.31 -13.75
CA MET A 143 4.66 1.10 -14.05
C MET A 143 6.10 1.38 -14.47
N ASN A 144 6.34 2.56 -15.03
CA ASN A 144 7.69 3.06 -15.18
C ASN A 144 8.29 3.34 -13.78
N PRO A 145 9.53 2.92 -13.50
CA PRO A 145 10.18 3.16 -12.21
C PRO A 145 10.23 4.64 -11.80
N MET A 146 10.27 5.58 -12.74
CA MET A 146 10.26 7.02 -12.48
C MET A 146 8.94 7.52 -11.87
N ASN A 147 7.87 6.72 -11.91
CA ASN A 147 6.55 7.08 -11.37
C ASN A 147 6.33 6.59 -9.94
N ILE A 148 7.25 5.78 -9.39
CA ILE A 148 7.18 5.30 -8.02
C ILE A 148 7.09 6.50 -7.05
N GLY A 149 6.07 6.50 -6.18
CA GLY A 149 5.82 7.56 -5.18
C GLY A 149 5.30 8.89 -5.75
N LYS A 150 5.10 8.99 -7.07
CA LYS A 150 4.52 10.19 -7.70
C LYS A 150 3.00 10.11 -7.79
N THR A 151 2.43 8.92 -7.81
CA THR A 151 1.01 8.68 -8.02
C THR A 151 0.32 8.24 -6.72
N ASP A 152 -0.55 9.08 -6.17
CA ASP A 152 -1.37 8.73 -4.99
C ASP A 152 -2.40 7.62 -5.30
N GLU A 153 -2.62 7.33 -6.59
CA GLU A 153 -3.59 6.36 -7.10
C GLU A 153 -3.25 4.91 -6.70
N TYR A 154 -1.96 4.59 -6.54
CA TYR A 154 -1.48 3.23 -6.22
C TYR A 154 -0.89 3.10 -4.81
N ASP A 155 -0.44 4.21 -4.22
CA ASP A 155 0.21 4.22 -2.90
C ASP A 155 -0.75 3.83 -1.76
N ASN A 156 -2.07 3.87 -2.01
CA ASN A 156 -3.10 3.54 -1.01
C ASN A 156 -3.72 2.15 -1.18
N ASP A 157 -3.45 1.43 -2.27
CA ASP A 157 -4.12 0.15 -2.52
C ASP A 157 -3.54 -0.96 -1.64
N TYR A 158 -2.22 -0.98 -1.46
CA TYR A 158 -1.52 -1.91 -0.57
C TYR A 158 -0.12 -1.43 -0.19
N LYS A 159 0.38 -1.91 0.95
CA LYS A 159 1.78 -1.70 1.34
C LYS A 159 2.69 -2.48 0.39
N VAL A 160 3.59 -1.81 -0.31
CA VAL A 160 4.58 -2.46 -1.20
C VAL A 160 5.75 -3.01 -0.36
N GLN A 161 6.16 -4.26 -0.60
CA GLN A 161 7.31 -4.90 0.06
C GLN A 161 8.59 -4.77 -0.76
N TYR A 162 8.49 -4.95 -2.07
CA TYR A 162 9.62 -4.80 -2.99
C TYR A 162 9.14 -4.42 -4.39
N VAL A 163 10.02 -3.74 -5.12
CA VAL A 163 9.83 -3.42 -6.54
C VAL A 163 10.60 -4.45 -7.35
N GLN A 164 9.91 -5.11 -8.27
CA GLN A 164 10.50 -6.10 -9.15
C GLN A 164 10.75 -5.49 -10.52
N TYR A 165 12.03 -5.29 -10.84
CA TYR A 165 12.46 -4.94 -12.18
C TYR A 165 12.54 -6.21 -13.02
N VAL A 166 12.02 -6.08 -14.23
CA VAL A 166 11.99 -7.17 -15.20
C VAL A 166 13.00 -6.82 -16.28
N GLU A 167 14.13 -7.51 -16.27
CA GLU A 167 15.01 -7.72 -17.43
C GLU A 167 15.29 -9.23 -17.52
N ASP A 168 16.23 -9.68 -18.36
CA ASP A 168 16.68 -11.09 -18.46
C ASP A 168 16.97 -11.77 -17.10
N LYS A 169 17.10 -10.97 -16.03
CA LYS A 169 17.12 -11.41 -14.63
C LYS A 169 16.09 -10.61 -13.81
N ILE A 170 15.35 -11.33 -12.97
CA ILE A 170 14.44 -10.73 -11.98
C ILE A 170 15.28 -10.09 -10.89
N ILE A 171 15.17 -8.76 -10.75
CA ILE A 171 15.80 -8.00 -9.67
C ILE A 171 14.69 -7.48 -8.77
N LYS A 172 14.68 -7.91 -7.50
CA LYS A 172 13.76 -7.36 -6.50
C LYS A 172 14.54 -6.44 -5.58
N ILE A 173 14.10 -5.19 -5.52
CA ILE A 173 14.68 -4.19 -4.65
C ILE A 173 13.69 -4.00 -3.51
N PRO A 174 14.09 -4.23 -2.25
CA PRO A 174 13.24 -3.95 -1.10
C PRO A 174 12.66 -2.55 -1.24
N PHE A 175 11.34 -2.45 -1.14
CA PHE A 175 10.67 -1.17 -1.17
C PHE A 175 10.86 -0.57 0.21
N LYS A 176 12.03 0.04 0.42
CA LYS A 176 12.09 1.15 1.34
C LYS A 176 11.16 2.16 0.69
N ILE A 177 10.08 2.50 1.39
CA ILE A 177 9.51 3.83 1.27
C ILE A 177 10.75 4.71 1.32
N PHE A 178 11.18 5.30 0.19
CA PHE A 178 11.98 6.50 0.26
C PHE A 178 11.15 7.35 1.18
N GLU A 179 11.61 7.57 2.43
CA GLU A 179 10.91 8.36 3.44
C GLU A 179 10.26 9.48 2.69
N LYS A 180 8.92 9.37 2.56
CA LYS A 180 8.10 10.01 1.53
C LYS A 180 8.73 11.36 1.27
N SER A 181 9.50 11.51 0.18
CA SER A 181 10.44 12.63 0.01
C SER A 181 9.66 13.87 0.32
N GLU A 182 9.83 14.48 1.50
CA GLU A 182 8.79 15.26 2.18
C GLU A 182 7.93 15.98 1.16
N LYS A 183 6.85 15.32 0.69
CA LYS A 183 5.96 15.98 -0.24
C LYS A 183 5.46 17.10 0.64
N LYS A 184 5.63 18.33 0.17
CA LYS A 184 5.04 19.51 0.78
C LYS A 184 3.52 19.32 0.74
N ASP A 185 3.01 18.47 1.63
CA ASP A 185 1.64 18.40 2.12
C ASP A 185 1.43 19.56 3.12
N ASN A 186 2.33 20.55 3.09
CA ASN A 186 2.27 21.79 3.83
C ASN A 186 1.44 22.76 2.99
N GLN A 187 0.30 23.16 3.51
CA GLN A 187 -0.52 24.21 2.95
C GLN A 187 -0.58 25.36 3.94
N THR A 188 -0.49 26.58 3.42
CA THR A 188 -0.57 27.77 4.24
C THR A 188 -2.04 28.15 4.43
N PHE A 189 -2.44 28.33 5.69
CA PHE A 189 -3.77 28.76 6.08
C PHE A 189 -3.68 30.03 6.90
N MET A 190 -4.73 30.84 6.82
CA MET A 190 -4.96 31.87 7.82
C MET A 190 -5.58 31.17 9.03
N VAL A 191 -4.92 31.27 10.18
CA VAL A 191 -5.34 30.60 11.41
C VAL A 191 -5.88 31.64 12.37
N SER A 192 -7.13 31.52 12.78
CA SER A 192 -7.76 32.41 13.76
C SER A 192 -8.09 31.68 15.06
N PHE A 193 -7.95 32.40 16.18
CA PHE A 193 -8.15 31.85 17.51
C PHE A 193 -9.50 32.32 18.06
N SER A 194 -10.39 31.38 18.41
CA SER A 194 -11.69 31.72 19.00
C SER A 194 -11.61 31.77 20.53
N GLY A 195 -10.81 32.70 21.07
CA GLY A 195 -10.79 33.03 22.50
C GLY A 195 -10.85 31.84 23.47
N GLN A 196 -11.84 31.86 24.38
CA GLN A 196 -11.97 31.03 25.59
C GLN A 196 -11.86 29.50 25.39
N THR A 197 -11.98 29.00 24.18
CA THR A 197 -11.79 27.58 23.86
C THR A 197 -10.58 27.48 22.94
N GLU A 198 -9.58 26.66 23.28
CA GLU A 198 -8.35 26.41 22.50
C GLU A 198 -8.61 25.79 21.11
N ILE A 199 -9.39 26.50 20.28
CA ILE A 199 -9.90 26.11 18.99
C ILE A 199 -9.34 27.10 17.99
N TYR A 200 -8.71 26.54 16.97
CA TYR A 200 -8.05 27.30 15.91
C TYR A 200 -8.77 27.01 14.60
N HIS A 201 -9.34 28.04 14.00
CA HIS A 201 -10.04 27.93 12.73
C HIS A 201 -9.06 28.16 11.58
N LEU A 202 -9.21 27.38 10.52
CA LEU A 202 -8.43 27.49 9.30
C LEU A 202 -9.31 28.15 8.24
N SER A 203 -8.81 29.22 7.63
CA SER A 203 -9.42 29.89 6.49
C SER A 203 -8.43 30.04 5.34
N ASP A 204 -8.96 30.18 4.13
CA ASP A 204 -8.17 30.42 2.94
C ASP A 204 -7.55 31.84 3.01
N PRO A 205 -6.21 31.99 2.89
CA PRO A 205 -5.56 33.29 3.03
C PRO A 205 -5.98 34.35 2.01
N LYS A 206 -6.49 33.94 0.83
CA LYS A 206 -6.86 34.86 -0.26
C LYS A 206 -8.33 35.22 -0.23
N THR A 207 -9.18 34.26 0.14
CA THR A 207 -10.63 34.43 0.08
C THR A 207 -11.29 34.62 1.45
N SER A 208 -10.53 34.45 2.54
CA SER A 208 -11.04 34.45 3.94
C SER A 208 -12.16 33.42 4.17
N LYS A 209 -12.31 32.45 3.27
CA LYS A 209 -13.33 31.42 3.37
C LYS A 209 -12.92 30.41 4.43
N TYR A 210 -13.82 30.13 5.36
CA TYR A 210 -13.64 29.07 6.35
C TYR A 210 -13.43 27.71 5.67
N ILE A 211 -12.46 26.94 6.19
CA ILE A 211 -12.09 25.61 5.69
C ILE A 211 -12.40 24.55 6.73
N ASP A 212 -11.76 24.60 7.90
CA ASP A 212 -11.88 23.57 8.93
C ASP A 212 -11.34 24.04 10.30
N ILE A 213 -11.37 23.18 11.32
CA ILE A 213 -10.70 23.36 12.61
C ILE A 213 -9.35 22.64 12.60
N ALA A 214 -8.30 23.32 13.06
CA ALA A 214 -6.97 22.76 13.19
C ALA A 214 -6.94 21.62 14.22
N PHE A 215 -6.22 20.55 13.89
CA PHE A 215 -6.01 19.42 14.78
C PHE A 215 -4.73 19.62 15.59
N ILE A 216 -4.86 19.65 16.92
CA ILE A 216 -3.75 19.81 17.86
C ILE A 216 -3.53 18.46 18.59
N PRO A 217 -2.67 17.56 18.08
CA PRO A 217 -2.52 16.22 18.62
C PRO A 217 -1.73 16.12 19.92
N SER A 218 -1.03 17.18 20.34
CA SER A 218 -0.15 17.13 21.52
C SER A 218 -0.23 18.39 22.37
N TYR A 219 -0.02 18.21 23.67
CA TYR A 219 0.10 19.28 24.65
C TYR A 219 1.21 20.28 24.29
N THR A 220 2.35 19.78 23.81
CA THR A 220 3.47 20.62 23.36
C THR A 220 3.10 21.55 22.21
N LEU A 221 2.25 21.09 21.29
CA LEU A 221 1.77 21.92 20.19
C LEU A 221 0.73 22.93 20.67
N SER A 222 -0.15 22.56 21.61
CA SER A 222 -1.09 23.52 22.24
C SER A 222 -0.32 24.69 22.89
N LEU A 223 0.72 24.41 23.69
CA LEU A 223 1.56 25.46 24.29
C LEU A 223 2.23 26.34 23.23
N LYS A 224 2.71 25.74 22.13
CA LYS A 224 3.29 26.48 21.00
C LYS A 224 2.27 27.42 20.37
N MET A 225 1.06 26.93 20.11
CA MET A 225 -0.02 27.74 19.54
C MET A 225 -0.43 28.88 20.48
N LYS A 226 -0.55 28.63 21.78
CA LYS A 226 -0.80 29.69 22.78
C LYS A 226 0.24 30.79 22.73
N LYS A 227 1.54 30.43 22.70
CA LYS A 227 2.64 31.40 22.61
C LYS A 227 2.65 32.20 21.30
N ILE A 228 2.13 31.62 20.21
CA ILE A 228 2.03 32.32 18.91
C ILE A 228 0.93 33.39 18.97
N PHE A 229 -0.21 33.04 19.57
CA PHE A 229 -1.41 33.88 19.61
C PHE A 229 -1.47 34.82 20.83
N CYS A 230 -0.66 34.61 21.88
CA CYS A 230 -0.57 35.47 23.06
C CYS A 230 0.86 35.99 23.24
N ASP A 231 1.03 37.32 23.27
CA ASP A 231 2.35 37.97 23.33
C ASP A 231 2.97 38.00 24.75
N ASN A 232 2.19 37.69 25.81
CA ASN A 232 2.66 37.67 27.21
C ASN A 232 2.99 36.24 27.69
N VAL A 233 4.19 35.76 27.36
CA VAL A 233 4.65 34.38 27.64
C VAL A 233 4.82 34.08 29.14
N LYS A 234 4.93 35.10 30.01
CA LYS A 234 5.27 34.93 31.44
C LYS A 234 4.13 34.36 32.31
N GLU A 235 2.88 34.40 31.87
CA GLU A 235 1.72 33.93 32.65
C GLU A 235 1.24 32.53 32.24
N ILE A 236 1.70 31.99 31.10
CA ILE A 236 1.25 30.69 30.58
C ILE A 236 1.69 29.53 31.48
N GLU A 237 2.74 29.71 32.28
CA GLU A 237 3.27 28.70 33.20
C GLU A 237 2.54 28.66 34.57
N ASN A 238 1.78 29.71 34.93
CA ASN A 238 1.09 29.85 36.23
C ASN A 238 -0.42 30.09 36.04
N TYR A 239 -1.08 29.19 35.31
CA TYR A 239 -2.45 29.32 34.82
C TYR A 239 -3.56 29.43 35.89
N GLU A 240 -3.25 29.17 37.16
CA GLU A 240 -4.26 29.17 38.24
C GLU A 240 -4.48 30.55 38.89
N ASP A 241 -3.59 31.54 38.64
CA ASP A 241 -3.58 32.82 39.37
C ASP A 241 -3.59 34.09 38.47
N SER A 242 -3.72 33.96 37.14
CA SER A 242 -3.68 35.14 36.24
C SER A 242 -5.09 35.68 35.94
N ASP A 243 -5.37 36.90 36.37
CA ASP A 243 -6.59 37.64 35.98
C ASP A 243 -6.61 37.88 34.45
N ASP A 244 -7.66 37.39 33.78
CA ASP A 244 -7.84 37.36 32.32
C ASP A 244 -7.87 38.75 31.63
N GLU A 245 -7.77 39.86 32.37
CA GLU A 245 -8.08 41.20 31.87
C GLU A 245 -6.96 41.87 31.04
N ASP A 246 -5.71 41.38 31.10
CA ASP A 246 -4.56 42.02 30.44
C ASP A 246 -3.95 41.23 29.26
N MET A 247 -4.59 40.14 28.82
CA MET A 247 -4.06 39.31 27.71
C MET A 247 -4.42 39.86 26.33
N VAL A 248 -3.41 40.35 25.60
CA VAL A 248 -3.54 40.76 24.20
C VAL A 248 -3.34 39.55 23.27
N TYR A 249 -4.40 39.17 22.56
CA TYR A 249 -4.38 38.08 21.59
C TYR A 249 -4.26 38.59 20.15
N LYS A 250 -3.46 37.91 19.34
CA LYS A 250 -3.49 38.07 17.88
C LYS A 250 -4.80 37.47 17.36
N SER A 251 -5.50 38.21 16.48
CA SER A 251 -6.75 37.72 15.89
C SER A 251 -6.50 36.61 14.87
N GLU A 252 -5.50 36.79 14.01
CA GLU A 252 -5.20 35.87 12.91
C GLU A 252 -3.69 35.81 12.63
N VAL A 253 -3.19 34.61 12.29
CA VAL A 253 -1.79 34.36 11.95
C VAL A 253 -1.72 33.45 10.73
N LEU A 254 -0.88 33.80 9.75
CA LEU A 254 -0.63 32.96 8.59
C LEU A 254 0.32 31.82 8.97
N MET A 255 -0.08 30.56 8.78
CA MET A 255 0.70 29.40 9.23
C MET A 255 0.77 28.30 8.19
N ASP A 256 1.93 27.65 8.13
CA ASP A 256 2.11 26.42 7.37
C ASP A 256 1.56 25.24 8.17
N CYS A 257 0.65 24.47 7.58
CA CYS A 257 0.00 23.33 8.21
C CYS A 257 0.23 22.05 7.41
N LYS A 258 0.45 20.93 8.09
CA LYS A 258 0.63 19.60 7.50
C LYS A 258 -0.63 18.77 7.63
N PHE A 259 -1.01 18.06 6.57
CA PHE A 259 -2.16 17.16 6.64
C PHE A 259 -1.83 15.86 7.41
N ASN A 260 -2.62 15.54 8.43
CA ASN A 260 -2.55 14.29 9.17
C ASN A 260 -3.53 13.27 8.59
N PHE A 261 -3.01 12.33 7.79
CA PHE A 261 -3.81 11.31 7.10
C PHE A 261 -4.57 10.36 8.03
N LYS A 262 -4.06 10.10 9.25
CA LYS A 262 -4.72 9.20 10.21
C LYS A 262 -6.04 9.80 10.72
N PHE A 263 -6.07 11.11 10.93
CA PHE A 263 -7.23 11.82 11.47
C PHE A 263 -7.97 12.65 10.42
N GLN A 264 -7.44 12.72 9.19
CA GLN A 264 -7.96 13.50 8.07
C GLN A 264 -8.14 15.00 8.41
N LYS A 265 -7.17 15.56 9.15
CA LYS A 265 -7.20 16.96 9.61
C LYS A 265 -5.84 17.65 9.43
N TRP A 266 -5.87 18.97 9.35
CA TRP A 266 -4.68 19.83 9.22
C TRP A 266 -4.06 20.15 10.58
N VAL A 267 -2.73 20.05 10.67
CA VAL A 267 -1.96 20.30 11.90
C VAL A 267 -1.03 21.49 11.68
N PRO A 268 -1.11 22.57 12.46
CA PRO A 268 -0.19 23.70 12.36
C PRO A 268 1.24 23.29 12.66
N ILE A 269 2.19 23.82 11.87
CA ILE A 269 3.63 23.54 12.02
C ILE A 269 4.33 24.79 12.55
N ASP A 270 4.33 25.87 11.75
CA ASP A 270 5.05 27.10 12.01
C ASP A 270 4.35 28.31 11.38
N VAL A 271 4.70 29.50 11.88
CA VAL A 271 4.26 30.78 11.30
C VAL A 271 4.93 30.94 9.93
N HIS A 272 4.12 31.23 8.91
CA HIS A 272 4.61 31.43 7.56
C HIS A 272 5.44 32.72 7.49
N SER A 273 6.66 32.63 6.96
CA SER A 273 7.63 33.73 6.86
C SER A 273 7.55 34.43 5.50
#